data_AF-X1AZM7-F1
#
_entry.id   AF-X1AZM7-F1
#
_cell.length_a   1.000
_cell.length_b   1.000
_cell.length_c   1.000
_cell.angle_alpha   90.00
_cell.angle_beta   90.00
_cell.angle_gamma   90.00
#
_symmetry.space_group_name_H-M   'P 1'
#
loop_
_entity.id
_entity.type
_entity.pdbx_description
1 polymer ?
#
loop_
_entity_poly.entity_id
_entity_poly.type
_entity_poly.pdbx_seq_one_letter_code
_entity_poly.pdbx_strand_id
1 'polypeptide(L)'
;SIYNNYDKIIIGITEGGPRVMTREETQEIFSRVFKYLSKVELFLIKNNIDDESAIPYFPKIWDVILTGNPSVIELAKKYNWKYRFIPRSEGIGYCGTEIRKLWRHSILGEQ
;
A
#
# COMPACT_ATOMS: atom_id res chain seq x y z
N SER A 1 -12.73 8.60 -10.30
CA SER A 1 -12.11 7.77 -9.23
C SER A 1 -10.84 7.15 -9.80
N ILE A 2 -9.87 6.75 -8.97
CA ILE A 2 -8.66 6.04 -9.45
C ILE A 2 -9.07 4.81 -10.29
N TYR A 3 -10.05 4.04 -9.81
CA TYR A 3 -10.56 2.83 -10.47
C TYR A 3 -10.97 3.00 -11.94
N ASN A 4 -11.55 4.15 -12.30
CA ASN A 4 -12.03 4.38 -13.66
C ASN A 4 -10.94 4.87 -14.62
N ASN A 5 -9.80 5.34 -14.08
CA ASN A 5 -8.75 5.97 -14.87
C ASN A 5 -7.69 4.98 -15.38
N TYR A 6 -7.76 3.72 -14.96
CA TYR A 6 -6.78 2.69 -15.29
C TYR A 6 -7.48 1.40 -15.72
N ASP A 7 -6.87 0.66 -16.64
CA ASP A 7 -7.37 -0.64 -17.10
C ASP A 7 -7.11 -1.74 -16.07
N LYS A 8 -5.99 -1.63 -15.34
CA LYS A 8 -5.57 -2.54 -14.28
C LYS A 8 -4.91 -1.76 -13.15
N ILE A 9 -5.14 -2.20 -11.92
CA ILE A 9 -4.57 -1.62 -10.69
C ILE A 9 -3.84 -2.74 -9.95
N ILE A 10 -2.54 -2.55 -9.72
CA ILE A 10 -1.73 -3.48 -8.94
C ILE A 10 -1.50 -2.85 -7.57
N ILE A 11 -1.89 -3.57 -6.52
CA ILE A 11 -1.63 -3.17 -5.13
C ILE A 11 -0.47 -4.02 -4.60
N GLY A 12 0.67 -3.37 -4.38
CA GLY A 12 1.85 -3.99 -3.78
C GLY A 12 1.73 -4.05 -2.25
N ILE A 13 1.82 -5.25 -1.68
CA ILE A 13 1.85 -5.49 -0.23
C ILE A 13 3.30 -5.79 0.15
N THR A 14 3.89 -4.89 0.94
CA THR A 14 5.32 -4.91 1.30
C THR A 14 5.56 -5.41 2.72
N GLU A 15 6.80 -5.66 3.09
CA GLU A 15 7.18 -6.15 4.43
C GLU A 15 7.30 -5.03 5.48
N GLY A 16 6.87 -3.81 5.13
CA GLY A 16 7.09 -2.60 5.93
C GLY A 16 6.11 -2.35 7.07
N GLY A 17 6.57 -1.57 8.04
CA GLY A 17 5.78 -1.14 9.20
C GLY A 17 5.71 -2.17 10.34
N PRO A 18 5.07 -1.81 11.48
CA PRO A 18 5.00 -2.71 12.62
C PRO A 18 4.31 -4.02 12.22
N ARG A 19 4.97 -5.15 12.49
CA ARG A 19 4.51 -6.50 12.16
C ARG A 19 3.36 -6.92 13.08
N VAL A 20 2.21 -6.27 12.91
CA VAL A 20 0.96 -6.64 13.58
C VAL A 20 0.27 -7.78 12.83
N MET A 21 0.61 -7.95 11.56
CA MET A 21 0.04 -8.93 10.65
C MET A 21 1.09 -9.32 9.61
N THR A 22 1.03 -10.56 9.13
CA THR A 22 1.82 -11.04 7.99
C THR A 22 1.31 -10.43 6.67
N ARG A 23 2.10 -10.53 5.61
CA ARG A 23 1.68 -10.02 4.30
C ARG A 23 0.58 -10.88 3.71
N GLU A 24 0.61 -12.17 4.00
CA GLU A 24 -0.34 -13.17 3.55
C GLU A 24 -1.72 -12.90 4.18
N GLU A 25 -1.77 -12.63 5.48
CA GLU A 25 -3.00 -12.19 6.16
C GLU A 25 -3.50 -10.83 5.61
N THR A 26 -2.59 -9.89 5.34
CA THR A 26 -2.96 -8.60 4.72
C THR A 26 -3.55 -8.81 3.32
N GLN A 27 -2.96 -9.70 2.52
CA GLN A 27 -3.44 -10.06 1.20
C GLN A 27 -4.81 -10.73 1.27
N GLU A 28 -5.06 -11.59 2.25
CA GLU A 28 -6.36 -12.23 2.45
C GLU A 28 -7.44 -11.17 2.74
N ILE A 29 -7.17 -10.23 3.64
CA ILE A 29 -8.07 -9.12 3.95
C ILE A 29 -8.33 -8.28 2.70
N PHE A 30 -7.28 -7.90 1.98
CA PHE A 30 -7.41 -7.07 0.78
C PHE A 30 -8.18 -7.81 -0.32
N SER A 31 -7.99 -9.12 -0.45
CA SER A 31 -8.72 -9.95 -1.41
C SER A 31 -10.22 -9.93 -1.12
N ARG A 32 -10.60 -9.97 0.16
CA ARG A 32 -12.01 -9.87 0.58
C ARG A 32 -12.59 -8.47 0.37
N VAL A 33 -11.81 -7.42 0.61
CA VAL A 33 -12.24 -6.02 0.41
C VAL A 33 -12.44 -5.71 -1.07
N PHE A 34 -11.52 -6.17 -1.92
CA PHE A 34 -11.52 -5.87 -3.35
C PHE A 34 -12.15 -6.97 -4.22
N LYS A 35 -12.82 -7.97 -3.63
CA LYS A 35 -13.36 -9.14 -4.36
C LYS A 35 -14.27 -8.82 -5.57
N TYR A 36 -14.92 -7.66 -5.55
CA TYR A 36 -15.82 -7.22 -6.62
C TYR A 36 -15.19 -6.23 -7.60
N LEU A 37 -13.92 -5.89 -7.39
CA LEU A 37 -13.16 -4.96 -8.24
C LEU A 37 -12.28 -5.75 -9.21
N SER A 38 -12.85 -6.12 -10.36
CA SER A 38 -12.19 -6.97 -11.38
C SER A 38 -10.87 -6.44 -11.92
N LYS A 39 -10.60 -5.14 -11.79
CA LYS A 39 -9.35 -4.51 -12.24
C LYS A 39 -8.23 -4.56 -11.21
N VAL A 40 -8.51 -4.97 -9.96
CA VAL A 40 -7.53 -4.96 -8.86
C VAL A 40 -6.82 -6.31 -8.78
N GLU A 41 -5.48 -6.27 -8.82
CA GLU A 41 -4.61 -7.40 -8.54
C GLU A 41 -3.76 -7.09 -7.31
N LEU A 42 -3.55 -8.08 -6.45
CA LEU A 42 -2.70 -7.99 -5.27
C LEU A 42 -1.38 -8.69 -5.55
N PHE A 43 -0.27 -8.04 -5.19
CA PHE A 43 1.07 -8.57 -5.42
C PHE A 43 1.90 -8.45 -4.15
N LEU A 44 2.54 -9.56 -3.73
CA LEU A 44 3.44 -9.54 -2.58
C LEU A 44 4.83 -9.08 -3.02
N ILE A 45 5.32 -8.00 -2.44
CA ILE A 45 6.64 -7.42 -2.69
C ILE A 45 7.49 -7.68 -1.46
N LYS A 46 8.69 -8.24 -1.64
CA LYS A 46 9.64 -8.42 -0.53
C LYS A 46 10.31 -7.10 -0.19
N ASN A 47 10.77 -6.95 1.04
CA ASN A 47 11.38 -5.72 1.58
C ASN A 47 10.39 -4.53 1.59
N ASN A 48 10.90 -3.35 1.92
CA ASN A 48 10.12 -2.12 1.98
C ASN A 48 10.10 -1.42 0.63
N ILE A 49 8.96 -0.81 0.27
CA ILE A 49 8.75 -0.15 -1.03
C ILE A 49 9.71 1.04 -1.28
N ASP A 50 10.24 1.62 -0.21
CA ASP A 50 11.18 2.74 -0.21
C ASP A 50 12.65 2.29 -0.18
N ASP A 51 12.91 0.98 -0.24
CA ASP A 51 14.24 0.40 -0.39
C ASP A 51 14.45 -0.10 -1.83
N GLU A 52 15.60 0.24 -2.42
CA GLU A 52 16.00 -0.24 -3.75
C GLU A 52 16.08 -1.77 -3.82
N SER A 53 16.29 -2.44 -2.68
CA SER A 53 16.26 -3.89 -2.57
C SER A 53 14.89 -4.50 -2.88
N ALA A 54 13.81 -3.72 -2.88
CA ALA A 54 12.47 -4.17 -3.23
C ALA A 54 12.20 -4.18 -4.74
N ILE A 55 12.96 -3.42 -5.52
CA ILE A 55 12.77 -3.22 -6.97
C ILE A 55 12.75 -4.55 -7.75
N PRO A 56 13.63 -5.55 -7.48
CA PRO A 56 13.59 -6.84 -8.17
C PRO A 56 12.27 -7.62 -7.97
N TYR A 57 11.48 -7.25 -6.95
CA TYR A 57 10.20 -7.88 -6.60
C TYR A 57 9.00 -7.05 -7.03
N PHE A 58 9.18 -5.87 -7.61
CA PHE A 58 8.07 -5.11 -8.20
C PHE A 58 7.57 -5.88 -9.43
N PRO A 59 6.27 -5.78 -9.78
CA PRO A 59 5.59 -6.58 -10.82
C PRO A 59 6.46 -6.91 -12.04
N LYS A 60 6.33 -6.33 -13.22
CA LYS A 60 7.38 -6.25 -14.28
C LYS A 60 6.87 -5.31 -15.36
N ILE A 61 5.54 -5.23 -15.43
CA ILE A 61 4.77 -4.41 -16.33
C ILE A 61 3.90 -3.48 -15.48
N TRP A 62 4.19 -2.19 -15.54
CA TRP A 62 3.35 -1.10 -15.05
C TRP A 62 3.68 0.17 -15.82
N ASP A 63 2.68 1.01 -16.06
CA ASP A 63 2.87 2.26 -16.81
C ASP A 63 3.13 3.47 -15.92
N VAL A 64 2.57 3.48 -14.71
CA VAL A 64 2.65 4.61 -13.78
C VAL A 64 2.51 4.15 -12.33
N ILE A 65 3.31 4.74 -11.44
CA ILE A 65 3.22 4.54 -9.99
C ILE A 65 2.28 5.56 -9.37
N LEU A 66 1.35 5.11 -8.54
CA LEU A 66 0.45 5.98 -7.76
C LEU A 66 0.91 6.00 -6.31
N THR A 67 1.32 7.16 -5.80
CA THR A 67 1.87 7.21 -4.42
C THR A 67 1.70 8.58 -3.77
N GLY A 68 1.46 8.55 -2.45
CA GLY A 68 1.60 9.68 -1.55
C GLY A 68 2.83 9.59 -0.64
N ASN A 69 3.77 8.69 -0.94
CA ASN A 69 5.03 8.53 -0.19
C ASN A 69 6.19 9.26 -0.90
N PRO A 70 6.76 10.32 -0.30
CA PRO A 70 7.89 11.05 -0.86
C PRO A 70 9.08 10.16 -1.23
N SER A 71 9.43 9.16 -0.42
CA SER A 71 10.57 8.27 -0.71
C SER A 71 10.37 7.46 -2.00
N VAL A 72 9.13 7.03 -2.27
CA VAL A 72 8.78 6.33 -3.51
C VAL A 72 8.82 7.27 -4.72
N ILE A 73 8.51 8.55 -4.52
CA ILE A 73 8.62 9.57 -5.58
C ILE A 73 10.10 9.80 -5.94
N GLU A 74 10.99 9.87 -4.95
CA GLU A 74 12.43 9.99 -5.20
C GLU A 74 13.00 8.78 -5.92
N LEU A 75 12.55 7.56 -5.57
CA LEU A 75 12.87 6.35 -6.34
C LEU A 75 12.36 6.45 -7.78
N ALA A 76 11.10 6.84 -7.99
CA ALA A 76 10.54 6.97 -9.32
C ALA A 76 11.31 7.99 -10.18
N LYS A 77 11.72 9.12 -9.60
CA LYS A 77 12.61 10.09 -10.27
C LYS A 77 13.97 9.48 -10.60
N LYS A 78 14.62 8.80 -9.63
CA LYS A 78 15.95 8.18 -9.80
C LYS A 78 15.98 7.18 -10.96
N TYR A 79 14.94 6.36 -11.09
CA TYR A 79 14.84 5.33 -12.13
C TYR A 79 14.05 5.77 -13.38
N ASN A 80 13.72 7.05 -13.50
CA ASN A 80 12.95 7.62 -14.60
C ASN A 80 11.60 6.90 -14.84
N TRP A 81 10.95 6.47 -13.77
CA TRP A 81 9.61 5.89 -13.81
C TRP A 81 8.55 6.98 -13.81
N LYS A 82 7.49 6.77 -14.59
CA LYS A 82 6.31 7.63 -14.53
C LYS A 82 5.63 7.44 -13.17
N TYR A 83 5.28 8.54 -12.52
CA TYR A 83 4.51 8.54 -11.29
C TYR A 83 3.45 9.63 -11.29
N ARG A 84 2.42 9.43 -10.47
CA ARG A 84 1.40 10.42 -10.15
C ARG A 84 1.29 10.53 -8.64
N PHE A 85 1.50 11.74 -8.13
CA PHE A 85 1.26 12.02 -6.72
C PHE A 85 -0.22 11.88 -6.39
N ILE A 86 -0.53 11.19 -5.30
CA ILE A 86 -1.87 11.11 -4.72
C ILE A 86 -1.75 11.49 -3.24
N PRO A 87 -2.48 12.53 -2.78
CA PRO A 87 -2.45 12.90 -1.36
C PRO A 87 -2.95 11.73 -0.51
N ARG A 88 -2.34 11.56 0.67
CA ARG A 88 -2.77 10.55 1.63
C ARG A 88 -4.16 10.90 2.14
N SER A 89 -4.98 9.89 2.40
CA SER A 89 -6.27 10.10 3.08
C SER A 89 -6.03 10.67 4.47
N GLU A 90 -6.85 11.65 4.85
CA GLU A 90 -6.83 12.31 6.16
C GLU A 90 -8.09 11.94 6.96
N GLY A 91 -8.00 12.06 8.28
CA GLY A 91 -9.11 11.82 9.20
C GLY A 91 -9.05 10.49 9.95
N ILE A 92 -10.00 10.33 10.87
CA ILE A 92 -10.03 9.20 11.81
C ILE A 92 -10.30 7.90 11.06
N GLY A 93 -9.49 6.87 11.33
CA GLY A 93 -9.64 5.54 10.73
C GLY A 93 -8.95 5.37 9.38
N TYR A 94 -8.26 6.39 8.86
CA TYR A 94 -7.49 6.29 7.60
C TYR A 94 -6.00 6.04 7.80
N CYS A 95 -5.51 6.07 9.05
CA CYS A 95 -4.12 5.79 9.39
C CYS A 95 -3.99 4.57 10.29
N GLY A 96 -3.20 3.58 9.87
CA GLY A 96 -2.97 2.36 10.66
C GLY A 96 -2.41 2.62 12.06
N THR A 97 -1.60 3.66 12.26
CA THR A 97 -1.10 4.04 13.60
C THR A 97 -2.22 4.48 14.52
N GLU A 98 -3.17 5.26 14.01
CA GLU A 98 -4.31 5.74 14.77
C GLU A 98 -5.30 4.61 15.06
N ILE A 99 -5.65 3.80 14.05
CA ILE A 99 -6.50 2.62 14.21
C ILE A 99 -5.96 1.69 15.30
N ARG A 100 -4.66 1.43 15.30
CA ARG A 100 -4.01 0.59 16.33
C ARG A 100 -4.07 1.24 17.72
N LYS A 101 -3.94 2.57 17.82
CA LYS A 101 -4.09 3.29 19.09
C LYS A 101 -5.52 3.14 19.63
N LEU A 102 -6.53 3.36 18.79
CA LEU A 102 -7.94 3.20 19.16
C LEU A 102 -8.24 1.77 19.60
N TRP A 103 -7.72 0.78 18.87
CA TRP A 103 -7.89 -0.63 19.22
C TRP A 103 -7.29 -0.97 20.58
N ARG A 104 -6.07 -0.49 20.87
CA ARG A 104 -5.44 -0.67 22.19
C ARG A 104 -6.25 -0.03 23.32
N HIS A 105 -6.75 1.19 23.16
CA HIS A 105 -7.60 1.82 24.18
C HIS A 105 -8.90 1.04 24.40
N SER A 106 -9.52 0.54 23.32
CA SER A 106 -10.77 -0.22 23.42
C SER A 106 -10.63 -1.58 24.12
N ILE A 107 -9.44 -2.19 24.06
CA ILE A 107 -9.17 -3.52 24.64
C ILE A 107 -8.55 -3.43 26.03
N LEU A 108 -7.71 -2.42 26.28
CA LEU A 108 -6.94 -2.31 27.53
C LEU A 108 -7.60 -1.45 28.60
N GLY A 109 -8.69 -0.74 28.28
CA GLY A 109 -9.43 0.04 29.28
C GLY A 109 -8.63 1.16 29.94
N GLU A 110 -7.51 1.59 29.34
CA GLU A 110 -6.75 2.74 29.82
C GLU A 110 -7.53 4.03 29.45
N GLN A 111 -8.19 4.59 30.47
CA GLN A 111 -8.75 5.96 30.49
C GLN A 111 -7.65 6.96 30.83
#